data_AF-A0A147HSG1-F1
#
_entry.id   AF-A0A147HSG1-F1
#
_cell.length_a   1.000
_cell.length_b   1.000
_cell.length_c   1.000
_cell.angle_alpha   90.00
_cell.angle_beta   90.00
_cell.angle_gamma   90.00
#
_symmetry.space_group_name_H-M   'P 1'
#
loop_
_entity.id
_entity.type
_entity.pdbx_description
1 polymer ?
#
loop_
_entity_poly.entity_id
_entity_poly.type
_entity_poly.pdbx_seq_one_letter_code
_entity_poly.pdbx_strand_id
1 'polypeptide(L)' 'MTPDTAFQAASISKVVTAVTALRLVEQGRIKLDQNINEALRSWQVPKDATLAPSGITLRELLSHTAGLGSGLV' A
#
# COMPACT_ATOMS: atom_id res chain seq x y z
N MET A 1 -27.97 -14.36 -12.85
CA MET A 1 -26.92 -14.27 -11.81
C MET A 1 -27.18 -15.37 -10.81
N THR A 2 -26.13 -16.06 -10.36
CA THR A 2 -26.16 -17.10 -9.33
C THR A 2 -25.25 -16.67 -8.17
N PRO A 3 -25.37 -17.28 -6.99
CA PRO A 3 -24.40 -17.06 -5.91
C PRO A 3 -22.93 -17.26 -6.31
N ASP A 4 -22.68 -18.15 -7.27
CA ASP A 4 -21.32 -18.47 -7.77
C ASP A 4 -20.87 -17.61 -8.97
N THR A 5 -21.68 -16.65 -9.41
CA THR A 5 -21.28 -15.77 -10.51
C THR A 5 -20.09 -14.92 -10.06
N ALA A 6 -18.93 -15.09 -10.70
CA ALA A 6 -17.74 -14.30 -10.41
C ALA A 6 -17.86 -12.86 -10.95
N PHE A 7 -17.35 -11.91 -10.18
CA PHE A 7 -17.25 -10.50 -10.57
C PHE A 7 -15.83 -9.97 -10.38
N GLN A 8 -15.47 -8.94 -11.15
CA GLN A 8 -14.23 -8.21 -10.93
C GLN A 8 -14.33 -7.46 -9.60
N ALA A 9 -13.47 -7.80 -8.64
CA ALA A 9 -13.47 -7.19 -7.32
C ALA A 9 -13.10 -5.69 -7.32
N ALA A 10 -12.36 -5.23 -8.35
CA ALA A 10 -11.96 -3.83 -8.52
C ALA A 10 -11.39 -3.23 -7.21
N SER A 11 -11.88 -2.06 -6.78
CA SER A 11 -11.40 -1.42 -5.54
C SER A 11 -11.80 -2.14 -4.25
N ILE A 12 -12.72 -3.11 -4.27
CA ILE A 12 -13.05 -3.91 -3.08
C ILE A 12 -11.83 -4.75 -2.67
N SER A 13 -10.97 -5.13 -3.61
CA SER A 13 -9.70 -5.83 -3.33
C SER A 13 -8.79 -5.09 -2.33
N LYS A 14 -8.91 -3.76 -2.21
CA LYS A 14 -8.11 -2.97 -1.26
C LYS A 14 -8.33 -3.41 0.19
N VAL A 15 -9.53 -3.84 0.55
CA VAL A 15 -9.84 -4.30 1.92
C VAL A 15 -9.03 -5.55 2.24
N VAL A 16 -9.00 -6.52 1.32
CA VAL A 16 -8.20 -7.75 1.47
C VAL A 16 -6.70 -7.42 1.55
N THR A 17 -6.21 -6.50 0.69
CA THR A 17 -4.82 -6.03 0.73
C THR A 17 -4.47 -5.38 2.06
N ALA A 18 -5.34 -4.49 2.57
CA ALA A 18 -5.11 -3.77 3.83
C ALA A 18 -5.06 -4.74 5.02
N VAL A 19 -6.00 -5.68 5.12
CA VAL A 19 -6.00 -6.70 6.18
C VAL A 19 -4.74 -7.57 6.10
N THR A 20 -4.34 -7.99 4.91
CA THR A 20 -3.12 -8.78 4.70
C THR A 20 -1.88 -8.00 5.13
N ALA A 21 -1.77 -6.73 4.74
CA ALA A 21 -0.65 -5.87 5.14
C ALA A 21 -0.59 -5.70 6.67
N LEU A 22 -1.72 -5.46 7.32
CA LEU A 22 -1.80 -5.32 8.78
C LEU A 22 -1.43 -6.63 9.52
N ARG A 23 -1.79 -7.79 8.97
CA ARG A 23 -1.34 -9.09 9.51
C ARG A 23 0.18 -9.26 9.40
N LEU A 24 0.80 -8.78 8.33
CA LEU A 24 2.27 -8.80 8.20
C LEU A 24 2.95 -7.82 9.15
N VAL A 25 2.30 -6.67 9.45
CA VAL A 25 2.75 -5.73 10.48
C VAL A 25 2.71 -6.38 11.85
N GLU A 26 1.60 -7.04 12.20
CA GLU A 26 1.46 -7.77 13.47
C GLU A 26 2.55 -8.85 13.63
N GLN A 27 2.91 -9.52 12.53
CA GLN A 27 4.01 -10.49 12.51
C GLN A 27 5.42 -9.88 12.53
N GLY A 28 5.54 -8.54 12.55
CA GLY A 28 6.82 -7.84 12.51
C GLY A 28 7.57 -7.94 11.17
N ARG A 29 6.90 -8.38 10.10
CA ARG A 29 7.55 -8.61 8.79
C ARG A 29 7.70 -7.34 7.96
N ILE A 30 6.81 -6.37 8.17
CA ILE A 30 6.84 -5.01 7.63
C ILE A 30 6.40 -4.05 8.74
N LYS A 31 6.64 -2.75 8.59
CA LYS A 31 6.30 -1.74 9.61
C LYS A 31 5.39 -0.67 9.03
N LEU A 32 4.46 -0.16 9.85
CA LEU A 32 3.53 0.89 9.43
C LEU A 32 4.22 2.23 9.21
N ASP A 33 5.14 2.60 10.12
CA ASP A 33 5.70 3.94 10.25
C ASP A 33 7.18 4.01 9.82
N GLN A 34 7.59 3.07 8.97
CA GLN A 34 8.93 3.02 8.35
C GLN A 34 8.81 3.41 6.88
N ASN A 35 9.89 3.95 6.30
CA ASN A 35 9.93 4.21 4.87
C ASN A 35 9.70 2.91 4.09
N ILE A 36 8.69 2.90 3.22
CA ILE A 36 8.26 1.72 2.47
C ILE A 36 9.37 1.16 1.58
N ASN A 37 10.29 2.01 1.13
CA ASN A 37 11.43 1.61 0.31
C ASN A 37 12.39 0.65 1.04
N GLU A 38 12.32 0.55 2.37
CA GLU A 38 13.07 -0.44 3.16
C GLU A 38 12.45 -1.85 3.04
N ALA A 39 11.17 -1.96 2.69
CA ALA A 39 10.49 -3.23 2.47
C ALA A 39 10.43 -3.64 0.98
N LEU A 40 10.41 -2.67 0.06
CA LEU A 40 10.35 -2.91 -1.37
C LEU A 40 11.68 -3.44 -1.93
N ARG A 41 11.63 -4.37 -2.90
CA ARG A 41 12.81 -5.08 -3.42
C ARG A 41 13.10 -4.84 -4.90
N SER A 42 12.06 -4.90 -5.75
CA SER A 42 12.21 -4.83 -7.21
C SER A 42 12.05 -3.43 -7.78
N TRP A 43 11.31 -2.57 -7.09
CA TRP A 43 11.03 -1.19 -7.47
C TRP A 43 11.02 -0.34 -6.22
N GLN A 44 11.41 0.92 -6.34
CA GLN A 44 11.45 1.87 -5.23
C GLN A 44 10.57 3.07 -5.56
N VAL A 45 9.84 3.58 -4.57
CA VAL A 45 9.13 4.85 -4.72
C VAL A 45 10.17 5.94 -4.95
N PRO A 46 10.08 6.72 -6.04
CA PRO A 46 11.01 7.81 -6.31
C PRO A 46 11.08 8.77 -5.12
N LYS A 47 12.29 9.20 -4.78
CA LYS A 47 12.47 10.20 -3.73
C LYS A 47 11.98 11.54 -4.23
N ASP A 48 11.06 12.14 -3.50
CA ASP A 48 10.62 13.50 -3.71
C ASP A 48 10.77 14.27 -2.39
N ALA A 49 11.74 15.18 -2.34
CA ALA A 49 12.01 15.98 -1.15
C ALA A 49 10.88 16.98 -0.84
N THR A 50 10.00 17.26 -1.78
CA THR A 50 8.87 18.17 -1.63
C THR A 50 7.60 17.45 -1.18
N LEU A 51 7.33 16.25 -1.71
CA LEU A 51 6.14 15.47 -1.39
C LEU A 51 6.33 14.53 -0.21
N ALA A 52 7.52 13.95 -0.04
CA ALA A 52 7.81 12.97 0.98
C ALA A 52 9.25 13.14 1.53
N PRO A 53 9.55 14.25 2.24
CA PRO A 53 10.89 14.54 2.74
C PRO A 53 11.43 13.46 3.69
N SER A 54 10.55 12.76 4.41
CA SER A 54 10.91 11.64 5.29
C SER A 54 10.70 10.25 4.66
N GLY A 55 10.37 10.20 3.36
CA GLY A 55 9.89 9.01 2.68
C GLY A 55 8.40 8.74 2.90
N ILE A 56 7.85 7.80 2.12
CA ILE A 56 6.45 7.36 2.22
C ILE A 56 6.38 6.15 3.14
N THR A 57 5.40 6.11 4.01
CA THR A 57 5.15 5.00 4.94
C THR A 57 4.06 4.06 4.43
N LEU A 58 4.03 2.83 4.95
CA LEU A 58 2.93 1.90 4.68
C LEU A 58 1.59 2.45 5.16
N ARG A 59 1.57 3.15 6.31
CA ARG A 59 0.37 3.79 6.84
C ARG A 59 -0.24 4.75 5.83
N GLU A 60 0.57 5.64 5.25
CA GLU A 60 0.12 6.64 4.29
C GLU A 60 -0.39 6.03 2.98
N LEU A 61 0.19 4.90 2.55
CA LEU A 61 -0.30 4.15 1.40
C LEU A 61 -1.68 3.53 1.68
N LEU A 62 -1.86 2.91 2.84
CA LEU A 62 -3.13 2.28 3.24
C LEU A 62 -4.24 3.30 3.48
N SER A 63 -3.90 4.54 3.89
CA SER A 63 -4.86 5.63 4.14
C SER A 63 -5.03 6.60 2.98
N HIS A 64 -4.38 6.37 1.83
CA HIS A 64 -4.42 7.30 0.68
C HIS A 64 -3.92 8.72 0.99
N THR A 65 -2.93 8.85 1.89
CA THR A 65 -2.34 10.14 2.28
C THR A 65 -0.88 10.30 1.83
N ALA A 66 -0.35 9.36 1.06
CA ALA A 66 1.02 9.38 0.55
C ALA A 66 1.28 10.41 -0.57
N GLY A 67 0.25 11.14 -1.03
CA GLY A 67 0.38 12.10 -2.14
C GLY A 67 0.50 11.46 -3.53
N LEU A 68 0.31 10.14 -3.65
CA LEU A 68 0.37 9.42 -4.93
C LEU A 68 -0.98 9.51 -5.67
N GLY A 69 -0.92 9.82 -6.97
CA GLY A 69 -2.09 9.79 -7.85
C GLY A 69 -2.42 8.38 -8.36
N SER A 70 -3.61 8.21 -8.96
CA SER A 70 -4.11 6.93 -9.49
C SER A 70 -3.30 6.35 -10.68
N GLY A 71 -2.21 6.99 -11.10
CA GLY A 71 -1.48 6.64 -12.33
C GLY A 71 0.02 6.90 -12.29
N LEU A 72 0.68 6.71 -11.13
CA LEU A 72 2.15 6.75 -11.06
C LEU A 72 2.72 5.40 -10.63
N VAL A 73 3.83 4.92 -11.19
CA VAL A 73 4.68 5.51 -12.26
C VAL A 73 4.19 5.25 -13.68
#